data_AF-A0A2K8YUZ7-F1
#
_entry.id   AF-A0A2K8YUZ7-F1
#
_cell.length_a   1.000
_cell.length_b   1.000
_cell.length_c   1.000
_cell.angle_alpha   90.00
_cell.angle_beta   90.00
_cell.angle_gamma   90.00
#
_symmetry.space_group_name_H-M   'P 1'
#
loop_
_entity.id
_entity.type
_entity.pdbx_description
1 polymer ?
#
loop_
_entity_poly.entity_id
_entity_poly.type
_entity_poly.pdbx_seq_one_letter_code
_entity_poly.pdbx_strand_id
1 'polypeptide(L)'
;MDSEETEAFIRGLAYEWAKVELPSGGLNYADYLEAITGLDLETDDLNRTSLIFRAIINQAKALAYSSRWVKSELKFETQAEAIGDRARWLRVHIAINGASDDSLDLYMIRANRFVLTLID
;
A
#
# COMPACT_ATOMS: atom_id res chain seq x y z
N MET A 1 -7.25 -3.98 -21.97
CA MET A 1 -7.76 -2.78 -21.29
C MET A 1 -7.02 -1.61 -21.88
N ASP A 2 -7.73 -0.53 -22.22
CA ASP A 2 -7.08 0.64 -22.84
C ASP A 2 -6.31 1.43 -21.77
N SER A 3 -5.20 2.06 -22.18
CA SER A 3 -4.41 3.00 -21.39
C SER A 3 -5.24 4.09 -20.71
N GLU A 4 -6.29 4.57 -21.37
CA GLU A 4 -7.22 5.56 -20.81
C GLU A 4 -8.01 5.02 -19.60
N GLU A 5 -8.40 3.73 -19.62
CA GLU A 5 -9.13 3.08 -18.52
C GLU A 5 -8.22 2.88 -17.31
N THR A 6 -6.97 2.47 -17.52
CA THR A 6 -5.97 2.36 -16.45
C THR A 6 -5.68 3.74 -15.83
N GLU A 7 -5.52 4.78 -16.66
CA GLU A 7 -5.25 6.13 -16.16
C GLU A 7 -6.43 6.66 -15.31
N ALA A 8 -7.66 6.48 -15.77
CA ALA A 8 -8.86 6.88 -15.04
C ALA A 8 -8.97 6.13 -13.70
N PHE A 9 -8.67 4.84 -13.69
CA PHE A 9 -8.66 4.02 -12.48
C PHE A 9 -7.63 4.52 -11.45
N ILE A 10 -6.38 4.75 -11.87
CA ILE A 10 -5.31 5.26 -11.01
C ILE A 10 -5.67 6.63 -10.43
N ARG A 11 -6.22 7.53 -11.27
CA ARG A 11 -6.70 8.84 -10.80
C ARG A 11 -7.84 8.72 -9.78
N GLY A 12 -8.71 7.73 -9.94
CA GLY A 12 -9.77 7.42 -8.98
C GLY A 12 -9.22 7.06 -7.60
N LEU A 13 -8.22 6.18 -7.54
CA LEU A 13 -7.56 5.80 -6.28
C LEU A 13 -6.77 6.96 -5.66
N ALA A 14 -6.05 7.75 -6.47
CA ALA A 14 -5.32 8.93 -5.98
C ALA A 14 -6.27 9.99 -5.39
N TYR A 15 -7.44 10.17 -6.00
CA TYR A 15 -8.49 11.03 -5.47
C TYR A 15 -9.10 10.48 -4.17
N GLU A 16 -9.32 9.16 -4.09
CA GLU A 16 -9.74 8.49 -2.85
C GLU A 16 -8.74 8.78 -1.73
N TRP A 17 -7.43 8.63 -1.97
CA TRP A 17 -6.38 8.95 -1.01
C TRP A 17 -6.45 10.43 -0.57
N ALA A 18 -6.51 11.37 -1.51
CA ALA A 18 -6.57 12.79 -1.20
C ALA A 18 -7.77 13.14 -0.31
N LYS A 19 -8.93 12.50 -0.53
CA LYS A 19 -10.16 12.69 0.25
C LYS A 19 -10.10 12.19 1.68
N VAL A 20 -9.15 11.30 2.01
CA VAL A 20 -9.01 10.81 3.39
C VAL A 20 -8.39 11.87 4.30
N GLU A 21 -7.76 12.91 3.74
CA GLU A 21 -7.16 14.02 4.50
C GLU A 21 -6.16 13.57 5.57
N LEU A 22 -5.43 12.47 5.32
CA LEU A 22 -4.31 12.05 6.17
C LEU A 22 -3.25 13.16 6.23
N PRO A 23 -2.48 13.28 7.34
CA PRO A 23 -1.34 14.18 7.40
C PRO A 23 -0.40 13.92 6.20
N SER A 24 -0.20 14.92 5.34
CA SER A 24 0.43 14.70 4.03
C SER A 24 1.88 14.22 4.15
N GLY A 25 2.59 14.63 5.20
CA GLY A 25 4.02 14.36 5.34
C GLY A 25 4.84 14.93 4.17
N GLY A 26 4.37 16.03 3.56
CA GLY A 26 5.02 16.67 2.42
C GLY A 26 4.74 16.04 1.05
N LEU A 27 3.90 14.99 0.99
CA LEU A 27 3.46 14.42 -0.28
C LEU A 27 2.40 15.29 -0.95
N ASN A 28 2.41 15.29 -2.28
CA ASN A 28 1.40 15.92 -3.13
C ASN A 28 0.64 14.89 -3.98
N TYR A 29 -0.30 15.35 -4.79
CA TYR A 29 -1.13 14.45 -5.61
C TYR A 29 -0.32 13.63 -6.64
N ALA A 30 0.78 14.19 -7.17
CA ALA A 30 1.65 13.46 -8.09
C ALA A 30 2.37 12.30 -7.41
N ASP A 31 2.74 12.43 -6.13
CA ASP A 31 3.29 11.33 -5.33
C ASP A 31 2.28 10.18 -5.17
N TYR A 32 0.99 10.50 -5.08
CA TYR A 32 -0.06 9.48 -4.96
C TYR A 32 -0.21 8.71 -6.27
N LEU A 33 -0.26 9.44 -7.40
CA LEU A 33 -0.30 8.84 -8.74
C LEU A 33 0.92 7.93 -8.95
N GLU A 34 2.13 8.42 -8.69
CA GLU A 34 3.38 7.66 -8.84
C GLU A 34 3.33 6.34 -8.04
N ALA A 35 2.92 6.41 -6.77
CA ALA A 35 2.88 5.23 -5.90
C ALA A 35 1.84 4.20 -6.37
N ILE A 36 0.68 4.65 -6.83
CA ILE A 36 -0.39 3.76 -7.31
C ILE A 36 -0.01 3.17 -8.66
N THR A 37 0.56 3.94 -9.59
CA THR A 37 1.09 3.43 -10.86
C THR A 37 2.16 2.37 -10.62
N GLY A 38 3.09 2.59 -9.69
CA GLY A 38 4.12 1.60 -9.37
C GLY A 38 3.54 0.30 -8.84
N LEU A 39 2.48 0.35 -8.03
CA LEU A 39 1.78 -0.85 -7.59
C LEU A 39 1.02 -1.55 -8.74
N ASP A 40 0.29 -0.78 -9.54
CA ASP A 40 -0.48 -1.28 -10.68
C ASP A 40 0.41 -2.08 -11.64
N LEU A 41 1.57 -1.52 -12.01
CA LEU A 41 2.55 -2.15 -12.90
C LEU A 41 3.06 -3.51 -12.40
N GLU A 42 3.28 -3.66 -11.09
CA GLU A 42 3.75 -4.93 -10.53
C GLU A 42 2.63 -5.94 -10.33
N THR A 43 1.40 -5.48 -10.06
CA THR A 43 0.25 -6.38 -9.91
C THR A 43 -0.31 -6.85 -11.24
N ASP A 44 -0.27 -6.01 -12.28
CA ASP A 44 -0.94 -6.21 -13.58
C ASP A 44 -2.42 -6.64 -13.44
N ASP A 45 -3.09 -6.18 -12.37
CA ASP A 45 -4.48 -6.50 -12.03
C ASP A 45 -5.09 -5.39 -11.17
N LEU A 46 -5.98 -4.58 -11.77
CA LEU A 46 -6.64 -3.46 -11.09
C LEU A 46 -7.41 -3.88 -9.83
N ASN A 47 -8.02 -5.07 -9.81
CA ASN A 47 -8.73 -5.54 -8.62
C ASN A 47 -7.74 -5.79 -7.49
N ARG A 48 -6.60 -6.41 -7.80
CA ARG A 48 -5.52 -6.63 -6.84
C ARG A 48 -4.92 -5.31 -6.37
N THR A 49 -4.65 -4.36 -7.28
CA THR A 49 -4.18 -3.00 -6.96
C THR A 49 -5.14 -2.30 -6.01
N SER A 50 -6.45 -2.31 -6.32
CA SER A 50 -7.48 -1.68 -5.48
C SER A 50 -7.55 -2.30 -4.09
N LEU A 51 -7.51 -3.63 -4.00
CA LEU A 51 -7.57 -4.36 -2.73
C LEU A 51 -6.39 -4.01 -1.84
N ILE A 52 -5.16 -4.03 -2.38
CA ILE A 52 -3.96 -3.65 -1.64
C ILE A 52 -4.03 -2.18 -1.18
N PHE A 53 -4.33 -1.28 -2.11
CA PHE A 53 -4.42 0.16 -1.83
C PHE A 53 -5.44 0.46 -0.71
N ARG A 54 -6.66 -0.08 -0.82
CA ARG A 54 -7.72 0.16 0.16
C ARG A 54 -7.39 -0.45 1.51
N ALA A 55 -6.76 -1.62 1.56
CA ALA A 55 -6.31 -2.21 2.80
C ALA A 55 -5.31 -1.29 3.53
N ILE A 56 -4.34 -0.72 2.80
CA ILE A 56 -3.36 0.21 3.36
C ILE A 56 -4.01 1.51 3.82
N ILE A 57 -4.87 2.12 2.99
CA ILE A 57 -5.57 3.36 3.34
C ILE A 57 -6.45 3.17 4.59
N ASN A 58 -7.19 2.06 4.67
CA ASN A 58 -8.03 1.77 5.83
C ASN A 58 -7.20 1.56 7.10
N GLN A 59 -6.06 0.88 7.01
CA GLN A 59 -5.11 0.77 8.13
C GLN A 59 -4.57 2.15 8.54
N ALA A 60 -4.19 2.98 7.58
CA ALA A 60 -3.67 4.32 7.87
C ALA A 60 -4.71 5.18 8.61
N LYS A 61 -5.98 5.11 8.18
CA LYS A 61 -7.09 5.78 8.88
C LYS A 61 -7.29 5.25 10.29
N ALA A 62 -7.38 3.93 10.45
CA ALA A 62 -7.66 3.30 11.73
C ALA A 62 -6.57 3.55 12.77
N LEU A 63 -5.31 3.66 12.33
CA LEU A 63 -4.13 3.79 13.19
C LEU A 63 -3.54 5.21 13.17
N ALA A 64 -4.24 6.18 12.58
CA ALA A 64 -3.83 7.58 12.46
C ALA A 64 -2.44 7.79 11.83
N TYR A 65 -2.10 6.98 10.81
CA TYR A 65 -0.87 7.14 10.04
C TYR A 65 -0.97 8.24 8.96
N SER A 66 0.20 8.73 8.54
CA SER A 66 0.34 9.77 7.51
C SER A 66 0.28 9.23 6.08
N SER A 67 0.07 10.11 5.09
CA SER A 67 0.25 9.76 3.68
C SER A 67 1.68 9.27 3.39
N ARG A 68 2.70 9.78 4.10
CA ARG A 68 4.07 9.27 3.95
C ARG A 68 4.17 7.78 4.29
N TRP A 69 3.48 7.36 5.35
CA TRP A 69 3.40 5.95 5.73
C TRP A 69 2.66 5.13 4.67
N VAL A 70 1.55 5.65 4.11
CA VAL A 70 0.84 4.99 2.99
C VAL A 70 1.77 4.79 1.80
N LYS A 71 2.55 5.81 1.38
CA LYS A 71 3.53 5.69 0.29
C LYS A 71 4.59 4.62 0.57
N SER A 72 5.10 4.53 1.81
CA SER A 72 6.06 3.49 2.17
C SER A 72 5.45 2.09 2.18
N GLU A 73 4.20 1.94 2.59
CA GLU A 73 3.52 0.66 2.60
C GLU A 73 3.10 0.20 1.20
N LEU A 74 2.71 1.11 0.31
CA LEU A 74 2.51 0.80 -1.10
C LEU A 74 3.81 0.29 -1.72
N LYS A 75 4.92 0.98 -1.49
CA LYS A 75 6.25 0.51 -1.94
C LYS A 75 6.60 -0.87 -1.40
N PHE A 76 6.29 -1.15 -0.14
CA PHE A 76 6.51 -2.48 0.44
C PHE A 76 5.70 -3.56 -0.30
N GLU A 77 4.42 -3.31 -0.57
CA GLU A 77 3.58 -4.28 -1.29
C GLU A 77 3.98 -4.42 -2.75
N THR A 78 4.35 -3.34 -3.44
CA THR A 78 4.96 -3.38 -4.78
C THR A 78 6.15 -4.33 -4.82
N GLN A 79 7.05 -4.26 -3.82
CA GLN A 79 8.20 -5.17 -3.72
C GLN A 79 7.80 -6.61 -3.38
N ALA A 80 6.74 -6.82 -2.59
CA ALA A 80 6.21 -8.16 -2.33
C ALA A 80 5.62 -8.80 -3.58
N GLU A 81 4.85 -8.05 -4.36
CA GLU A 81 4.24 -8.50 -5.61
C GLU A 81 5.34 -8.84 -6.64
N ALA A 82 6.35 -7.99 -6.80
CA ALA A 82 7.50 -8.25 -7.67
C ALA A 82 8.26 -9.56 -7.33
N ILE A 83 8.28 -9.96 -6.05
CA ILE A 83 8.91 -11.21 -5.60
C ILE A 83 7.98 -12.43 -5.79
N GLY A 84 6.67 -12.22 -5.83
CA GLY A 84 5.66 -13.28 -5.89
C GLY A 84 5.48 -14.09 -4.61
N ASP A 85 6.16 -13.71 -3.51
CA ASP A 85 6.05 -14.36 -2.20
C ASP A 85 6.13 -13.31 -1.09
N ARG A 86 4.97 -12.76 -0.75
CA ARG A 86 4.81 -11.75 0.31
C ARG A 86 5.29 -12.24 1.68
N ALA A 87 5.07 -13.52 2.00
CA ALA A 87 5.47 -14.08 3.30
C ALA A 87 7.00 -14.21 3.42
N ARG A 88 7.67 -14.52 2.31
CA ARG A 88 9.13 -14.43 2.21
C ARG A 88 9.59 -12.98 2.29
N TRP A 89 8.93 -12.05 1.59
CA TRP A 89 9.31 -10.64 1.63
C TRP A 89 9.22 -10.02 3.02
N LEU A 90 8.16 -10.33 3.77
CA LEU A 90 8.02 -9.94 5.19
C LEU A 90 9.20 -10.39 6.05
N ARG A 91 9.63 -11.65 5.87
CA ARG A 91 10.77 -12.23 6.61
C ARG A 91 12.10 -11.58 6.24
N VAL A 92 12.31 -11.27 4.96
CA VAL A 92 13.49 -10.53 4.49
C VAL A 92 13.50 -9.12 5.07
N HIS A 93 12.37 -8.43 5.06
CA HIS A 93 12.27 -7.06 5.54
C HIS A 93 12.61 -6.95 7.03
N ILE A 94 12.14 -7.88 7.88
CA ILE A 94 12.52 -7.86 9.30
C ILE A 94 13.97 -8.27 9.53
N ALA A 95 14.51 -9.20 8.73
CA ALA A 95 15.91 -9.57 8.82
C ALA A 95 16.86 -8.41 8.48
N ILE A 96 16.49 -7.53 7.55
CA ILE A 96 17.28 -6.36 7.15
C ILE A 96 17.19 -5.22 8.17
N ASN A 97 15.98 -4.93 8.69
CA ASN A 97 15.77 -3.80 9.60
C ASN A 97 16.08 -4.13 11.07
N GLY A 98 16.32 -5.40 11.37
CA GLY A 98 16.49 -5.88 12.74
C GLY A 98 15.15 -6.06 13.45
N ALA A 99 15.17 -6.83 14.54
CA ALA A 99 14.00 -7.11 15.35
C ALA A 99 13.84 -6.07 16.48
N SER A 100 13.87 -4.78 16.13
CA SER A 100 13.44 -3.73 17.07
C SER A 100 11.94 -3.80 17.30
N ASP A 101 11.46 -3.25 18.42
CA ASP A 101 10.02 -3.22 18.74
C ASP A 101 9.20 -2.59 17.60
N ASP A 102 9.63 -1.42 17.10
CA ASP A 102 8.99 -0.76 15.95
C ASP A 102 8.94 -1.66 14.69
N SER A 103 9.99 -2.44 14.44
CA SER A 103 10.06 -3.34 13.28
C SER A 103 9.16 -4.56 13.45
N LEU A 104 9.03 -5.08 14.67
CA LEU A 104 8.13 -6.17 15.02
C LEU A 104 6.66 -5.72 14.95
N ASP A 105 6.35 -4.52 15.42
CA ASP A 105 5.03 -3.91 15.32
C ASP A 105 4.63 -3.72 13.86
N LEU A 106 5.53 -3.17 13.04
CA LEU A 106 5.29 -3.00 11.61
C LEU A 106 5.13 -4.34 10.89
N TYR A 107 5.91 -5.35 11.26
CA TYR A 107 5.73 -6.72 10.76
C TYR A 107 4.34 -7.25 11.11
N MET A 108 3.87 -7.07 12.34
CA MET A 108 2.56 -7.54 12.78
C MET A 108 1.42 -6.84 12.03
N ILE A 109 1.52 -5.52 11.83
CA ILE A 109 0.55 -4.75 11.04
C ILE A 109 0.46 -5.28 9.62
N ARG A 110 1.60 -5.56 8.98
CA ARG A 110 1.64 -6.10 7.62
C ARG A 110 1.15 -7.54 7.56
N ALA A 111 1.51 -8.39 8.51
CA ALA A 111 1.09 -9.79 8.55
C ALA A 111 -0.43 -9.93 8.60
N ASN A 112 -1.11 -9.05 9.33
CA ASN A 112 -2.56 -9.11 9.52
C ASN A 112 -3.37 -8.31 8.47
N ARG A 113 -2.73 -7.60 7.54
CA ARG A 113 -3.38 -6.69 6.58
C ARG A 113 -4.53 -7.30 5.79
N PHE A 114 -4.40 -8.56 5.38
CA PHE A 114 -5.39 -9.26 4.55
C PHE A 114 -6.09 -10.42 5.28
N VAL A 115 -5.84 -10.57 6.59
CA VAL A 115 -6.42 -11.66 7.41
C VAL A 115 -7.83 -11.30 7.89
N LEU A 116 -8.15 -10.00 7.99
CA LEU A 116 -9.43 -9.49 8.51
C LEU A 116 -10.45 -9.08 7.43
N THR A 117 -10.19 -9.34 6.16
CA THR A 117 -11.12 -9.08 5.03
C THR A 117 -12.25 -10.12 4.90
N LEU A 118 -12.59 -10.85 5.97
CA LEU A 118 -13.64 -11.89 6.01
C LEU A 118 -14.79 -11.55 6.97
N ILE A 119 -15.15 -10.27 7.11
CA ILE A 119 -16.38 -9.89 7.79
C ILE A 119 -17.25 -9.13 6.78
N ASP A 120 -18.09 -9.91 6.10
CA ASP A 120 -19.34 -9.45 5.48
C ASP A 120 -20.30 -8.92 6.55
#